data_AF-A0A2N6C8E5-F1
#
_entry.id   AF-A0A2N6C8E5-F1
#
_cell.length_a   1.000
_cell.length_b   1.000
_cell.length_c   1.000
_cell.angle_alpha   90.00
_cell.angle_beta   90.00
_cell.angle_gamma   90.00
#
_symmetry.space_group_name_H-M   'P 1'
#
loop_
_entity.id
_entity.type
_entity.pdbx_description
1 polymer ?
#
loop_
_entity_poly.entity_id
_entity_poly.type
_entity_poly.pdbx_seq_one_letter_code
_entity_poly.pdbx_strand_id
1 'polypeptide(L)'
;GSPIKSIRNSWKAICKITGFSDLHFHDLRHTFCSNLILSGADLKEVKEMIGHSDIAMTDRYSHLTSEHKLHRQKRLAEYYAQNVASQVG
;
A
#
# COMPACT_ATOMS: atom_id res chain seq x y z
N GLY A 1 25.84 -3.61 -22.54
CA GLY A 1 24.83 -2.56 -22.30
C GLY A 1 25.43 -1.51 -21.39
N SER A 2 25.16 -0.23 -21.61
CA SER A 2 25.73 0.85 -20.79
C SER A 2 25.11 0.83 -19.38
N PRO A 3 25.92 0.98 -18.31
CA PRO A 3 25.40 1.04 -16.94
C PRO A 3 24.45 2.23 -16.76
N ILE A 4 23.36 2.03 -16.04
CA ILE A 4 22.44 3.11 -15.67
C ILE A 4 23.17 4.01 -14.67
N LYS A 5 23.63 5.18 -15.13
CA LYS A 5 24.43 6.11 -14.33
C LYS A 5 23.59 6.89 -13.30
N SER A 6 22.29 7.03 -13.53
CA SER A 6 21.39 7.78 -12.64
C SER A 6 19.91 7.51 -12.92
N ILE A 7 19.20 6.99 -11.91
CA ILE A 7 17.73 6.82 -11.91
C ILE A 7 17.02 8.16 -12.10
N ARG A 8 17.58 9.25 -11.56
CA ARG A 8 16.98 10.59 -11.63
C ARG A 8 16.85 11.10 -13.07
N ASN A 9 17.85 10.85 -13.91
CA ASN A 9 17.83 11.33 -15.29
C ASN A 9 16.83 10.54 -16.14
N SER A 10 16.79 9.22 -15.96
CA SER A 10 15.77 8.36 -16.58
C SER A 10 14.36 8.74 -16.13
N TRP A 11 14.16 9.03 -14.83
CA TRP A 11 12.88 9.48 -14.30
C TRP A 11 12.40 10.80 -14.91
N LYS A 12 13.30 11.80 -14.99
CA LYS A 12 13.00 13.08 -15.64
C LYS A 12 12.63 12.92 -17.11
N ALA A 13 13.33 12.03 -17.83
CA ALA A 13 13.02 11.75 -19.23
C ALA A 13 11.62 11.13 -19.37
N ILE A 14 11.27 10.17 -18.51
CA ILE A 14 9.93 9.56 -18.50
C ILE A 14 8.86 10.60 -18.20
N CYS A 15 9.02 11.42 -17.16
CA CYS A 15 8.07 12.48 -16.82
C CYS A 15 7.83 13.46 -17.98
N LYS A 16 8.90 13.80 -18.73
CA LYS A 16 8.80 14.65 -19.92
C LYS A 16 8.04 14.00 -21.07
N ILE A 17 8.18 12.69 -21.25
CA ILE A 17 7.48 11.93 -22.29
C ILE A 17 6.00 11.74 -21.93
N THR A 18 5.70 11.49 -20.66
CA THR A 18 4.33 11.23 -20.19
C THR A 18 3.51 12.50 -19.93
N GLY A 19 4.16 13.68 -19.92
CA GLY A 19 3.50 14.97 -19.67
C GLY A 19 3.20 15.26 -18.20
N PHE A 20 3.66 14.41 -17.27
CA PHE A 20 3.50 14.65 -15.83
C PHE A 20 4.67 15.48 -15.30
N SER A 21 4.42 16.75 -14.96
CA SER A 21 5.43 17.67 -14.45
C SER A 21 5.70 17.54 -12.94
N ASP A 22 4.78 16.92 -12.18
CA ASP A 22 4.79 16.95 -10.71
C ASP A 22 4.94 15.56 -10.04
N LEU A 23 5.41 14.57 -10.81
CA LEU A 23 5.57 13.19 -10.34
C LEU A 23 6.97 12.98 -9.75
N HIS A 24 7.04 12.71 -8.45
CA HIS A 24 8.28 12.40 -7.75
C HIS A 24 8.55 10.88 -7.78
N PHE A 25 9.82 10.50 -7.79
CA PHE A 25 10.20 9.07 -7.77
C PHE A 25 9.65 8.33 -6.54
N HIS A 26 9.48 9.03 -5.42
CA HIS A 26 8.91 8.46 -4.19
C HIS A 26 7.39 8.22 -4.28
N ASP A 27 6.68 8.82 -5.23
CA ASP A 27 5.23 8.61 -5.42
C ASP A 27 4.92 7.18 -5.90
N LEU A 28 5.88 6.54 -6.58
CA LEU A 28 5.80 5.12 -6.91
C LEU A 28 5.81 4.25 -5.66
N ARG A 29 6.72 4.55 -4.71
CA ARG A 29 6.76 3.86 -3.42
C ARG A 29 5.46 4.13 -2.67
N HIS A 30 4.93 5.35 -2.72
CA HIS A 30 3.66 5.67 -2.08
C HIS A 30 2.48 4.85 -2.64
N THR A 31 2.36 4.83 -3.96
CA THR A 31 1.34 4.04 -4.67
C THR A 31 1.45 2.55 -4.33
N PHE A 32 2.67 2.01 -4.30
CA PHE A 32 2.91 0.61 -3.93
C PHE A 32 2.45 0.30 -2.49
N CYS A 33 2.81 1.14 -1.52
CA CYS A 33 2.39 0.96 -0.12
C CYS A 33 0.87 1.02 0.04
N SER A 34 0.24 2.03 -0.56
CA SER A 34 -1.22 2.19 -0.51
C SER A 34 -1.92 0.98 -1.10
N ASN A 35 -1.47 0.48 -2.25
CA ASN A 35 -2.06 -0.69 -2.89
C ASN A 35 -1.90 -1.97 -2.04
N LEU A 36 -0.74 -2.12 -1.38
CA LEU A 36 -0.48 -3.27 -0.53
C LEU A 36 -1.39 -3.26 0.71
N ILE A 37 -1.57 -2.10 1.35
CA ILE A 37 -2.51 -1.93 2.48
C ILE A 37 -3.95 -2.14 2.02
N LEU A 38 -4.32 -1.59 0.86
CA LEU A 38 -5.64 -1.78 0.25
C LEU A 38 -5.94 -3.25 -0.05
N SER A 39 -4.93 -4.03 -0.44
CA SER A 39 -5.05 -5.47 -0.65
C SER A 39 -5.26 -6.28 0.64
N GLY A 40 -5.09 -5.64 1.80
CA GLY A 40 -5.30 -6.24 3.12
C GLY A 40 -4.03 -6.54 3.91
N ALA A 41 -2.85 -6.21 3.37
CA ALA A 41 -1.60 -6.35 4.12
C ALA A 41 -1.55 -5.37 5.30
N ASP A 42 -0.93 -5.79 6.39
CA ASP A 42 -0.71 -4.94 7.56
C ASP A 42 0.51 -4.02 7.37
N LEU A 43 0.55 -2.91 8.12
CA LEU A 43 1.66 -1.96 8.09
C LEU A 43 3.02 -2.61 8.38
N LYS A 44 3.02 -3.65 9.20
CA LYS A 44 4.23 -4.43 9.52
C LYS A 44 4.73 -5.20 8.30
N GLU A 45 3.85 -5.86 7.57
CA GLU A 45 4.18 -6.61 6.34
C GLU A 45 4.68 -5.66 5.25
N VAL A 46 4.01 -4.51 5.09
CA VAL A 46 4.40 -3.46 4.15
C VAL A 46 5.82 -2.94 4.49
N LYS A 47 6.10 -2.70 5.78
CA LYS A 47 7.42 -2.26 6.24
C LYS A 47 8.52 -3.28 5.94
N GLU A 48 8.24 -4.57 6.15
CA GLU A 48 9.17 -5.66 5.84
C GLU A 48 9.42 -5.78 4.33
N MET A 49 8.40 -5.62 3.47
CA MET A 49 8.54 -5.73 2.01
C MET A 49 9.33 -4.60 1.35
N ILE A 50 9.34 -3.39 1.93
CA ILE A 50 10.03 -2.23 1.35
C ILE A 50 11.50 -2.11 1.82
N GLY A 51 11.87 -2.89 2.84
CA GLY A 51 13.27 -3.17 3.19
C GLY A 51 14.08 -2.03 3.80
N HIS A 52 13.48 -0.91 4.24
CA HIS A 52 14.23 0.20 4.86
C HIS A 52 13.51 0.87 6.04
N SER A 53 14.36 1.37 6.94
CA SER A 53 14.27 1.57 8.40
C SER A 53 13.40 2.72 8.91
N ASP A 54 12.70 3.45 8.05
CA ASP A 54 12.05 4.70 8.45
C ASP A 54 10.53 4.54 8.65
N ILE A 55 10.14 4.44 9.92
CA ILE A 55 8.74 4.37 10.39
C ILE A 55 7.95 5.64 10.03
N ALA A 56 8.60 6.76 9.73
CA ALA A 56 7.93 8.02 9.40
C ALA A 56 7.01 7.90 8.16
N MET A 57 7.35 7.02 7.22
CA MET A 57 6.51 6.74 6.04
C MET A 57 5.31 5.84 6.37
N THR A 58 5.44 4.98 7.37
CA THR A 58 4.39 4.07 7.85
C THR A 58 3.26 4.86 8.54
N ASP A 59 3.61 5.91 9.29
CA ASP A 59 2.65 6.74 10.01
C ASP A 59 1.63 7.43 9.07
N ARG A 60 2.09 7.82 7.87
CA ARG A 60 1.23 8.39 6.82
C ARG A 60 0.08 7.45 6.39
N TYR A 61 0.20 6.14 6.55
CA TYR A 61 -0.84 5.17 6.15
C TYR A 61 -1.63 4.59 7.33
N SER A 62 -1.40 5.07 8.55
CA SER A 62 -2.12 4.62 9.76
C SER A 62 -3.64 4.74 9.60
N HIS A 63 -4.11 5.82 8.97
CA HIS A 63 -5.53 6.05 8.69
C HIS A 63 -6.14 4.96 7.80
N LEU A 64 -5.47 4.55 6.72
CA LEU A 64 -5.93 3.45 5.86
C LEU A 64 -6.07 2.15 6.64
N THR A 65 -5.09 1.84 7.51
CA THR A 65 -5.20 0.61 8.31
C THR A 65 -6.35 0.60 9.30
N SER A 66 -6.79 1.77 9.78
CA SER A 66 -7.94 1.87 10.69
C SER A 66 -9.23 1.50 9.96
N GLU A 67 -9.41 2.00 8.75
CA GLU A 67 -10.53 1.64 7.88
C GLU A 67 -10.51 0.15 7.51
N HIS A 68 -9.33 -0.39 7.15
CA HIS A 68 -9.17 -1.81 6.87
C HIS A 68 -9.48 -2.72 8.05
N LYS A 69 -9.05 -2.34 9.27
CA LYS A 69 -9.35 -3.09 10.50
C LYS A 69 -10.86 -3.15 10.73
N LEU A 70 -11.57 -2.03 10.55
CA LEU A 70 -13.03 -1.99 10.66
C LEU A 70 -13.70 -2.89 9.60
N HIS A 71 -13.24 -2.86 8.35
CA HIS A 71 -13.77 -3.71 7.30
C HIS A 71 -13.59 -5.20 7.63
N ARG A 72 -12.42 -5.59 8.15
CA ARG A 72 -12.16 -6.98 8.61
C ARG A 72 -13.06 -7.38 9.78
N GLN A 73 -13.27 -6.49 10.75
CA GLN A 73 -14.17 -6.75 11.87
C GLN A 73 -15.61 -6.98 11.39
N LYS A 74 -16.09 -6.17 10.44
CA LYS A 74 -17.42 -6.35 9.82
C LYS A 74 -17.53 -7.72 9.12
N ARG A 75 -16.54 -8.09 8.31
CA ARG A 75 -16.52 -9.41 7.65
C ARG A 75 -16.54 -10.57 8.63
N LEU A 76 -15.85 -10.44 9.76
CA LEU A 76 -15.87 -11.46 10.82
C LEU A 76 -17.26 -11.54 11.48
N ALA A 77 -17.90 -10.41 11.77
CA ALA A 77 -19.25 -10.38 12.31
C ALA A 77 -20.27 -11.00 11.35
N GLU A 78 -20.17 -10.70 10.05
CA GLU A 78 -20.99 -11.31 8.99
C GLU A 78 -20.80 -12.82 8.90
N TYR A 79 -19.55 -13.31 8.98
CA TYR A 79 -19.24 -14.73 9.00
C TYR A 79 -19.91 -15.45 10.17
N TYR A 80 -19.84 -14.92 11.39
CA TYR A 80 -20.52 -15.53 12.53
C TYR A 80 -22.04 -15.45 12.41
N ALA A 81 -22.60 -14.34 11.92
CA ALA A 81 -24.04 -14.21 11.74
C ALA A 81 -24.61 -15.26 10.76
N GLN A 82 -23.90 -15.55 9.67
CA GLN A 82 -24.31 -16.56 8.68
C GLN A 82 -24.14 -18.00 9.19
N ASN A 83 -23.05 -18.27 9.93
CA ASN A 83 -22.75 -19.62 10.42
C ASN A 83 -23.52 -20.00 11.68
N VAL A 84 -23.91 -19.04 12.52
CA VAL A 84 -24.81 -19.31 13.67
C VAL A 84 -26.24 -19.58 13.17
N ALA A 85 -26.70 -18.87 12.13
CA ALA A 85 -28.02 -19.12 11.53
C ALA A 85 -28.15 -20.52 10.90
N SER A 86 -27.05 -21.16 10.51
CA SER A 86 -27.02 -22.50 9.91
C SER A 86 -26.78 -23.64 10.91
N GLN A 87 -26.51 -23.35 12.19
CA GLN A 87 -26.39 -24.36 13.26
C GLN A 87 -27.62 -24.44 14.19
N VAL A 88 -28.61 -23.56 14.02
CA VAL A 88 -29.86 -23.54 14.83
C VAL A 88 -31.08 -24.02 14.00
N GLY A 89 -30.84 -24.69 12.87
CA GLY A 89 -31.87 -25.33 12.03
C GLY A 89 -31.89 -26.84 12.20
#